data_AF-A0A1Y4QLL2-F1
#
_entry.id   AF-A0A1Y4QLL2-F1
#
_cell.length_a   1.000
_cell.length_b   1.000
_cell.length_c   1.000
_cell.angle_alpha   90.00
_cell.angle_beta   90.00
_cell.angle_gamma   90.00
#
_symmetry.space_group_name_H-M   'P 1'
#
loop_
_entity.id
_entity.type
_entity.pdbx_description
1 polymer ?
#
loop_
_entity_poly.entity_id
_entity_poly.type
_entity_poly.pdbx_seq_one_letter_code
_entity_poly.pdbx_strand_id
1 'polypeptide(L)'
;MLMIILKDKEELIEEINNGKLQQDIYEYLKELDSDKEQRIEEPLNDKEVYSFFDAEIGGNNYISYEKLMNPYDEISLVLHNLISNVYRRFIKENNQNGGNDGGNYGANSGFDI
;
A
#
# COMPACT_ATOMS: atom_id res chain seq x y z
N MET A 1 9.37 -7.12 5.55
CA MET A 1 8.70 -6.02 6.25
C MET A 1 9.51 -4.76 6.01
N LEU A 2 8.88 -3.69 5.53
CA LEU A 2 9.47 -2.38 5.40
C LEU A 2 9.43 -1.66 6.74
N MET A 3 10.56 -1.12 7.15
CA MET A 3 10.67 -0.27 8.34
C MET A 3 10.69 1.20 7.89
N ILE A 4 9.64 1.96 8.20
CA ILE A 4 9.57 3.40 7.95
C ILE A 4 10.33 4.12 9.07
N ILE A 5 11.47 4.73 8.74
CA ILE A 5 12.34 5.40 9.73
C ILE A 5 12.25 6.91 9.52
N LEU A 6 11.78 7.62 10.54
CA LEU A 6 11.60 9.06 10.54
C LEU A 6 12.29 9.68 11.77
N LYS A 7 12.93 10.82 11.59
CA LYS A 7 13.60 11.59 12.65
C LYS A 7 12.60 12.23 13.60
N ASP A 8 11.48 12.72 13.08
CA ASP A 8 10.46 13.41 13.85
C ASP A 8 9.15 13.50 13.05
N LYS A 9 8.17 14.22 13.62
CA LYS A 9 6.86 14.44 12.98
C LYS A 9 6.99 15.40 11.79
N GLU A 10 7.93 16.33 11.83
CA GLU A 10 8.18 17.28 10.76
C GLU A 10 8.69 16.57 9.50
N GLU A 11 9.60 15.61 9.63
CA GLU A 11 10.07 14.79 8.51
C GLU A 11 8.93 13.94 7.92
N LEU A 12 8.04 13.39 8.75
CA LEU A 12 6.83 12.70 8.25
C LEU A 12 6.02 13.60 7.32
N ILE A 13 5.78 14.85 7.72
CA ILE A 13 5.01 15.82 6.94
C ILE A 13 5.77 16.19 5.66
N GLU A 14 7.08 16.42 5.73
CA GLU A 14 7.92 16.74 4.58
C GLU A 14 7.90 15.61 3.54
N GLU A 15 8.11 14.36 3.97
CA GLU A 15 8.14 13.19 3.09
C GLU A 15 6.78 12.85 2.49
N ILE A 16 5.68 13.12 3.20
CA ILE A 16 4.34 13.01 2.63
C ILE A 16 4.12 14.11 1.58
N ASN A 17 4.52 15.35 1.86
CA ASN A 17 4.29 16.49 0.96
C ASN A 17 5.11 16.40 -0.31
N ASN A 18 6.33 15.85 -0.25
CA ASN A 18 7.19 15.67 -1.41
C ASN A 18 6.93 14.34 -2.16
N GLY A 19 6.06 13.48 -1.62
CA GLY A 19 5.65 12.22 -2.25
C GLY A 19 6.63 11.06 -2.02
N LYS A 20 7.73 11.26 -1.30
CA LYS A 20 8.78 10.26 -1.10
C LYS A 20 8.25 9.05 -0.35
N LEU A 21 7.50 9.26 0.74
CA LEU A 21 7.02 8.14 1.55
C LEU A 21 5.98 7.30 0.80
N GLN A 22 5.16 7.94 -0.04
CA GLN A 22 4.23 7.25 -0.95
C GLN A 22 4.99 6.39 -1.96
N GLN A 23 6.08 6.92 -2.52
CA GLN A 23 6.90 6.21 -3.49
C GLN A 23 7.61 5.01 -2.86
N ASP A 24 8.18 5.17 -1.66
CA ASP A 24 8.88 4.09 -0.95
C ASP A 24 7.91 2.94 -0.61
N ILE A 25 6.70 3.26 -0.14
CA ILE A 25 5.65 2.26 0.10
C ILE A 25 5.26 1.56 -1.21
N TYR A 26 5.08 2.31 -2.30
CA TYR A 26 4.67 1.76 -3.59
C TYR A 26 5.71 0.81 -4.18
N GLU A 27 6.98 1.21 -4.21
CA GLU A 27 8.05 0.35 -4.72
C GLU A 27 8.21 -0.90 -3.86
N TYR A 28 8.05 -0.80 -2.54
CA TYR A 28 8.07 -1.98 -1.68
C TYR A 28 6.91 -2.96 -1.97
N LEU A 29 5.69 -2.46 -2.18
CA LEU A 29 4.55 -3.30 -2.58
C LEU A 29 4.79 -4.00 -3.93
N LYS A 30 5.44 -3.30 -4.86
CA LYS A 30 5.80 -3.84 -6.18
C LYS A 30 6.90 -4.90 -6.08
N GLU A 31 7.86 -4.74 -5.18
CA GLU A 31 8.86 -5.77 -4.85
C GLU A 31 8.18 -7.03 -4.29
N LEU A 32 7.25 -6.86 -3.34
CA LEU A 32 6.46 -7.97 -2.79
C LEU A 32 5.66 -8.72 -3.87
N ASP A 33 4.97 -8.00 -4.76
CA ASP A 33 4.20 -8.62 -5.85
C ASP A 33 5.08 -9.32 -6.91
N SER A 34 6.34 -8.88 -7.05
CA SER A 34 7.30 -9.47 -7.98
C SER A 34 7.99 -10.73 -7.41
N ASP A 35 8.04 -10.89 -6.10
CA ASP A 35 8.62 -12.04 -5.42
C ASP A 35 7.64 -13.22 -5.46
N LYS A 36 8.02 -14.35 -6.07
CA LYS A 36 7.17 -15.54 -6.19
C LYS A 36 6.84 -16.19 -4.85
N GLU A 37 7.63 -15.96 -3.80
CA GLU A 37 7.41 -16.53 -2.47
C GLU A 37 6.60 -15.59 -1.56
N GLN A 38 6.58 -14.30 -1.87
CA GLN A 38 5.88 -13.25 -1.10
C GLN A 38 4.80 -12.53 -1.91
N ARG A 39 4.44 -13.12 -3.05
CA ARG A 39 3.52 -12.54 -4.02
C ARG A 39 2.19 -12.25 -3.36
N ILE A 40 1.64 -11.09 -3.71
CA ILE A 40 0.25 -10.74 -3.40
C ILE A 40 -0.62 -11.54 -4.38
N GLU A 41 -0.87 -12.82 -4.07
CA GLU A 41 -1.60 -13.75 -4.95
C GLU A 41 -3.08 -13.33 -5.15
N GLU A 42 -3.64 -12.67 -4.14
CA GLU A 42 -4.94 -12.00 -4.18
C GLU A 42 -4.77 -10.60 -3.59
N PRO A 43 -5.60 -9.62 -3.98
CA PRO A 43 -5.63 -8.34 -3.29
C PRO A 43 -5.86 -8.60 -1.79
N LEU A 44 -4.82 -8.43 -0.99
CA LEU A 44 -4.91 -8.39 0.46
C LEU A 44 -6.03 -7.45 0.87
N ASN A 45 -6.74 -7.80 1.92
CA ASN A 45 -7.67 -6.84 2.48
C ASN A 45 -6.88 -5.68 3.12
N ASP A 46 -7.55 -4.54 3.32
CA ASP A 46 -6.92 -3.33 3.87
C ASP A 46 -6.24 -3.57 5.23
N LYS A 47 -6.55 -4.65 5.97
CA LYS A 47 -5.91 -4.93 7.27
C LYS A 47 -4.63 -5.75 7.14
N GLU A 48 -4.58 -6.67 6.18
CA GLU A 48 -3.44 -7.57 5.99
C GLU A 48 -2.22 -6.83 5.47
N VAL A 49 -2.40 -5.80 4.64
CA VAL A 49 -1.30 -4.99 4.11
C VAL A 49 -0.41 -4.42 5.20
N TYR A 50 -0.97 -4.06 6.36
CA TYR A 50 -0.19 -3.48 7.45
C TYR A 50 0.88 -4.43 8.00
N SER A 51 0.68 -5.75 7.90
CA SER A 51 1.65 -6.75 8.38
C SER A 51 3.03 -6.65 7.72
N PHE A 52 3.15 -5.93 6.61
CA PHE A 52 4.42 -5.67 5.94
C PHE A 52 5.11 -4.38 6.37
N PHE A 53 4.55 -3.62 7.31
CA PHE A 53 5.07 -2.31 7.70
C PHE A 53 5.21 -2.20 9.21
N ASP A 54 6.34 -1.65 9.62
CA ASP A 54 6.56 -1.06 10.94
C ASP A 54 7.09 0.37 10.75
N ALA A 55 7.06 1.17 11.81
CA ALA A 55 7.67 2.49 11.80
C ALA A 55 8.42 2.83 13.09
N GLU A 56 9.40 3.71 12.98
CA GLU A 56 10.12 4.32 14.10
C GLU A 56 10.24 5.82 13.89
N ILE A 57 9.94 6.58 14.95
CA ILE A 57 9.98 8.04 14.95
C ILE A 57 10.86 8.53 16.08
N GLY A 58 11.82 9.41 15.78
CA GLY A 58 12.68 10.02 16.79
C GLY A 58 13.61 9.05 17.50
N GLY A 59 13.96 7.93 16.85
CA GLY A 59 14.93 6.95 17.37
C GLY A 59 14.44 6.10 18.53
N ASN A 60 13.24 6.36 19.07
CA ASN A 60 12.75 5.73 20.31
C ASN A 60 11.26 5.41 20.28
N ASN A 61 10.50 5.94 19.32
CA ASN A 61 9.05 5.75 19.27
C ASN A 61 8.70 4.73 18.18
N TYR A 62 8.64 3.47 18.58
CA TYR A 62 8.31 2.35 17.70
C TYR A 62 6.79 2.16 17.57
N ILE A 63 6.35 2.03 16.32
CA ILE A 63 4.97 1.82 15.90
C ILE A 63 4.94 0.49 15.14
N SER A 64 4.42 -0.54 15.80
CA SER A 64 4.27 -1.87 15.19
C SER A 64 3.12 -1.92 14.19
N TYR A 65 3.12 -2.94 13.35
CA TYR A 65 2.05 -3.21 12.40
C TYR A 65 0.65 -3.28 13.06
N GLU A 66 0.51 -3.78 14.29
CA GLU A 66 -0.79 -3.83 14.97
C GLU A 66 -1.32 -2.42 15.29
N LYS A 67 -0.40 -1.49 15.60
CA LYS A 67 -0.73 -0.08 15.83
C LYS A 67 -1.01 0.65 14.53
N LEU A 68 -0.35 0.28 13.43
CA LEU A 68 -0.71 0.78 12.10
C LEU A 68 -2.07 0.24 11.66
N MET A 69 -2.38 -1.01 11.97
CA MET A 69 -3.68 -1.62 11.66
C MET A 69 -4.83 -1.02 12.49
N ASN A 70 -4.58 -0.70 13.76
CA ASN A 70 -5.55 -0.11 14.68
C ASN A 70 -4.97 1.17 15.31
N PRO A 71 -4.95 2.29 14.56
CA PRO A 71 -4.33 3.52 15.01
C PRO A 71 -5.10 4.14 16.19
N TYR A 72 -4.36 4.59 17.19
CA TYR A 72 -4.91 5.24 18.39
C TYR A 72 -4.31 6.62 18.64
N ASP A 73 -3.26 6.99 17.91
CA ASP A 73 -2.62 8.30 17.96
C ASP A 73 -2.57 8.94 16.57
N GLU A 74 -2.24 10.23 16.53
CA GLU A 74 -2.23 11.00 15.29
C GLU A 74 -1.24 10.43 14.26
N ILE A 75 -0.07 9.98 14.70
CA ILE A 75 0.97 9.54 13.79
C ILE A 75 0.63 8.17 13.21
N SER A 76 0.23 7.21 14.06
CA SER A 76 -0.24 5.91 13.56
C SER A 76 -1.42 6.06 12.61
N LEU A 77 -2.32 7.03 12.84
CA LEU A 77 -3.44 7.31 11.94
C LEU A 77 -2.98 7.88 10.59
N VAL A 78 -2.00 8.79 10.58
CA VAL A 78 -1.44 9.33 9.33
C VAL A 78 -0.79 8.21 8.51
N LEU A 79 0.04 7.38 9.14
CA LEU A 79 0.70 6.26 8.46
C LEU A 79 -0.30 5.21 7.98
N HIS A 80 -1.31 4.87 8.78
CA HIS A 80 -2.42 4.00 8.39
C HIS A 80 -3.06 4.47 7.08
N ASN A 81 -3.47 5.74 7.06
CA ASN A 81 -4.14 6.33 5.89
C ASN A 81 -3.22 6.37 4.68
N LEU A 82 -1.94 6.67 4.88
CA LEU A 82 -0.95 6.69 3.80
C LEU A 82 -0.78 5.31 3.16
N ILE A 83 -0.53 4.28 3.98
CA ILE A 83 -0.34 2.90 3.54
C ILE A 83 -1.60 2.41 2.83
N SER A 84 -2.79 2.58 3.43
CA SER A 84 -4.05 2.16 2.82
C SER A 84 -4.29 2.83 1.47
N ASN A 85 -4.03 4.13 1.34
CA ASN A 85 -4.25 4.86 0.10
C ASN A 85 -3.28 4.42 -1.01
N VAL A 86 -1.99 4.26 -0.68
CA VAL A 86 -0.99 3.77 -1.64
C VAL A 86 -1.32 2.35 -2.08
N TYR A 87 -1.68 1.48 -1.13
CA TYR A 87 -2.05 0.09 -1.40
C TYR A 87 -3.28 -0.04 -2.30
N ARG A 88 -4.38 0.68 -1.99
CA ARG A 88 -5.59 0.68 -2.83
C ARG A 88 -5.31 1.16 -4.25
N ARG A 89 -4.42 2.14 -4.40
CA ARG A 89 -3.96 2.61 -5.71
C ARG A 89 -3.15 1.54 -6.44
N PHE A 90 -2.20 0.90 -5.76
CA PHE A 90 -1.39 -0.19 -6.30
C PHE A 90 -2.26 -1.34 -6.83
N ILE A 91 -3.22 -1.82 -6.04
CA ILE A 91 -4.16 -2.87 -6.46
C ILE A 91 -5.00 -2.43 -7.66
N LYS A 92 -5.49 -1.18 -7.67
CA LYS A 92 -6.27 -0.65 -8.81
C LYS A 92 -5.45 -0.64 -10.09
N GLU A 93 -4.19 -0.23 -10.03
CA GLU A 93 -3.28 -0.19 -11.17
C GLU A 93 -2.94 -1.60 -11.67
N ASN A 94 -2.66 -2.54 -10.77
CA ASN A 94 -2.39 -3.94 -11.15
C ASN A 94 -3.62 -4.64 -11.75
N ASN A 95 -4.81 -4.40 -11.20
CA ASN A 95 -6.06 -4.92 -11.78
C ASN A 95 -6.40 -4.30 -13.14
N GLN A 96 -5.99 -3.06 -13.40
CA GLN A 96 -6.15 -2.41 -14.70
C GLN A 96 -5.10 -2.88 -15.72
N ASN A 97 -3.88 -3.17 -15.28
CA ASN A 97 -2.81 -3.69 -16.13
C ASN A 97 -2.98 -5.18 -16.47
N GLY A 98 -3.75 -5.94 -15.67
CA GLY A 98 -4.20 -7.31 -16.02
C GLY A 98 -5.27 -7.37 -17.13
N GLY A 99 -5.73 -6.23 -17.65
CA GLY A 99 -6.77 -6.13 -18.68
C GLY A 99 -6.27 -5.86 -20.09
N ASN A 100 -4.95 -5.77 -20.33
CA ASN A 100 -4.42 -5.35 -21.63
C ASN A 100 -3.46 -6.36 -22.30
N ASP A 101 -3.65 -7.65 -22.00
CA ASP A 101 -3.12 -8.75 -22.82
C ASP A 101 -4.27 -9.42 -23.60
N GLY A 102 -4.57 -8.89 -24.79
CA GLY A 102 -4.97 -9.69 -25.95
C GLY A 102 -6.21 -10.60 -25.88
N GLY A 103 -7.33 -10.16 -25.30
CA GLY A 103 -8.59 -10.93 -25.28
C GLY A 103 -9.70 -10.31 -26.12
N ASN A 104 -9.71 -10.58 -27.43
CA ASN A 104 -10.84 -10.35 -28.31
C ASN A 104 -12.07 -11.15 -27.84
N TYR A 105 -12.97 -10.54 -27.05
CA TYR A 105 -14.33 -11.05 -26.87
C TYR A 105 -15.26 -10.30 -27.82
N GLY A 106 -15.23 -10.70 -29.08
CA GLY A 106 -16.44 -10.68 -29.89
C GLY A 106 -17.44 -11.65 -29.26
N ALA A 107 -18.52 -11.13 -28.69
CA ALA A 107 -19.74 -11.90 -28.45
C ALA A 107 -20.94 -10.96 -28.60
N ASN A 108 -21.46 -10.99 -29.82
CA ASN A 108 -22.81 -10.59 -30.18
C ASN A 108 -23.84 -11.43 -29.40
N SER A 109 -24.75 -10.77 -28.69
CA SER A 109 -26.15 -11.18 -28.45
C SER A 109 -26.79 -10.04 -27.65
N GLY A 110 -27.60 -9.17 -28.25
CA GLY A 110 -28.93 -9.55 -28.68
C GLY A 110 -29.82 -9.70 -27.44
N PHE A 111 -30.41 -8.59 -26.97
CA PHE A 111 -31.56 -8.62 -26.09
C PHE A 111 -32.52 -7.51 -26.52
N ASP A 112 -33.56 -7.95 -27.23
CA ASP A 112 -34.85 -7.27 -27.34
C ASP A 112 -35.49 -7.18 -25.94
N ILE A 113 -35.87 -5.97 -25.51
CA ILE A 113 -37.14 -5.68 -24.81
C ILE A 113 -37.60 -4.27 -25.20
#